data_AF-A0A4R8DKB8-F1
#
_entry.id   AF-A0A4R8DKB8-F1
#
_cell.length_a   1.000
_cell.length_b   1.000
_cell.length_c   1.000
_cell.angle_alpha   90.00
_cell.angle_beta   90.00
_cell.angle_gamma   90.00
#
_symmetry.space_group_name_H-M   'P 1'
#
loop_
_entity.id
_entity.type
_entity.pdbx_description
1 polymer ?
#
loop_
_entity_poly.entity_id
_entity_poly.type
_entity_poly.pdbx_seq_one_letter_code
_entity_poly.pdbx_strand_id
1 'polypeptide(L)'
;MPEARISWRGFTMNKRTVAMAEAAEQLYHSKFAILQGSYNAGGVDASAGTHDGGGAVDIDVRTKSAAQRVAVVKALRQVGFAAWLRTPAQGNWPYHVHAIAVGDKDLSRGAAHQVAEYHRKRNGLADRGPDDGPPGYYGMTWELYLKAHPPKEPVPDSTISLAAMEYARTHDAMTGVWGADRARVIAWAAHPRVGAITKAETVPAAGVPWHLHFQRVIRKVQLHFKLEVTGIFNTAVAGVMKRYGYKIVA
;
A
#
# COMPACT_ATOMS: atom_id res chain seq x y z
N MET A 1 -3.74 -11.45 13.08
CA MET A 1 -2.93 -12.26 12.13
C MET A 1 -1.76 -11.41 11.68
N PRO A 2 -0.55 -11.98 11.59
CA PRO A 2 0.62 -11.26 11.12
C PRO A 2 0.43 -10.69 9.73
N GLU A 3 1.08 -9.57 9.44
CA GLU A 3 1.04 -8.99 8.11
C GLU A 3 1.84 -9.86 7.13
N ALA A 4 1.41 -9.88 5.86
CA ALA A 4 2.12 -10.61 4.83
C ALA A 4 3.52 -10.00 4.62
N ARG A 5 4.56 -10.83 4.84
CA ARG A 5 5.95 -10.49 4.56
C ARG A 5 6.22 -10.52 3.05
N ILE A 6 6.98 -9.56 2.56
CA ILE A 6 7.39 -9.41 1.17
C ILE A 6 8.87 -9.05 1.09
N SER A 7 9.52 -9.43 0.00
CA SER A 7 10.83 -8.89 -0.36
C SER A 7 10.64 -7.58 -1.10
N TRP A 8 11.21 -6.50 -0.58
CA TRP A 8 11.16 -5.17 -1.18
C TRP A 8 12.57 -4.57 -1.19
N ARG A 9 13.08 -4.30 -2.39
CA ARG A 9 14.43 -3.74 -2.64
C ARG A 9 15.56 -4.51 -1.95
N GLY A 10 15.44 -5.84 -1.89
CA GLY A 10 16.43 -6.73 -1.28
C GLY A 10 16.27 -6.97 0.22
N PHE A 11 15.26 -6.38 0.86
CA PHE A 11 15.00 -6.51 2.29
C PHE A 11 13.63 -7.12 2.57
N THR A 12 13.53 -7.88 3.65
CA THR A 12 12.23 -8.37 4.14
C THR A 12 11.47 -7.25 4.84
N MET A 13 10.22 -7.04 4.48
CA MET A 13 9.30 -6.08 5.11
C MET A 13 7.87 -6.62 5.09
N ASN A 14 6.93 -5.97 5.80
CA ASN A 14 5.50 -6.22 5.59
C ASN A 14 4.88 -5.17 4.66
N LYS A 15 3.66 -5.46 4.20
CA LYS A 15 2.93 -4.59 3.26
C LYS A 15 2.67 -3.20 3.82
N ARG A 16 2.32 -3.06 5.11
CA ARG A 16 2.12 -1.74 5.74
C ARG A 16 3.39 -0.90 5.68
N THR A 17 4.52 -1.45 6.12
CA THR A 17 5.81 -0.73 6.15
C THR A 17 6.19 -0.25 4.76
N VAL A 18 6.04 -1.10 3.74
CA VAL A 18 6.32 -0.72 2.34
C VAL A 18 5.38 0.38 1.85
N ALA A 19 4.07 0.27 2.09
CA ALA A 19 3.11 1.29 1.67
C ALA A 19 3.38 2.65 2.33
N MET A 20 3.72 2.65 3.62
CA MET A 20 4.09 3.88 4.34
C MET A 20 5.41 4.45 3.81
N ALA A 21 6.43 3.61 3.56
CA ALA A 21 7.70 4.05 3.00
C ALA A 21 7.52 4.70 1.62
N GLU A 22 6.75 4.06 0.73
CA GLU A 22 6.44 4.61 -0.59
C GLU A 22 5.66 5.93 -0.51
N ALA A 23 4.71 6.07 0.43
CA ALA A 23 4.02 7.34 0.66
C ALA A 23 4.98 8.44 1.14
N ALA A 24 5.92 8.11 2.03
CA ALA A 24 6.95 9.06 2.48
C ALA A 24 7.91 9.45 1.34
N GLU A 25 8.25 8.51 0.43
CA GLU A 25 9.01 8.81 -0.78
C GLU A 25 8.28 9.79 -1.70
N GLN A 26 6.95 9.70 -1.80
CA GLN A 26 6.15 10.66 -2.57
C GLN A 26 6.22 12.07 -1.95
N LEU A 27 6.14 12.19 -0.62
CA LEU A 27 6.29 13.47 0.09
C LEU A 27 7.72 14.03 -0.04
N TYR A 28 8.73 13.15 -0.08
CA TYR A 28 10.13 13.54 -0.22
C TYR A 28 10.56 13.76 -1.70
N HIS A 29 9.74 13.35 -2.66
CA HIS A 29 10.01 13.40 -4.10
C HIS A 29 11.26 12.60 -4.53
N SER A 30 11.61 11.55 -3.80
CA SER A 30 12.74 10.67 -4.16
C SER A 30 12.65 9.33 -3.45
N LYS A 31 13.27 8.30 -4.05
CA LYS A 31 13.35 6.97 -3.46
C LYS A 31 14.37 6.94 -2.33
N PHE A 32 14.05 6.20 -1.28
CA PHE A 32 14.93 5.92 -0.17
C PHE A 32 15.83 4.72 -0.46
N ALA A 33 17.09 4.84 -0.08
CA ALA A 33 18.01 3.71 0.01
C ALA A 33 17.81 3.05 1.38
N ILE A 34 17.54 1.74 1.37
CA ILE A 34 17.30 0.98 2.60
C ILE A 34 18.63 0.44 3.12
N LEU A 35 18.90 0.68 4.40
CA LEU A 35 20.07 0.15 5.09
C LEU A 35 19.72 -1.17 5.81
N GLN A 36 18.54 -1.23 6.41
CA GLN A 36 18.03 -2.40 7.14
C GLN A 36 16.51 -2.50 7.03
N GLY A 37 16.01 -3.72 6.80
CA GLY A 37 14.58 -4.03 6.75
C GLY A 37 14.02 -4.59 8.05
N SER A 38 12.76 -5.00 8.02
CA SER A 38 12.06 -5.65 9.13
C SER A 38 12.38 -7.15 9.18
N TYR A 39 11.95 -7.82 10.24
CA TYR A 39 12.12 -9.27 10.48
C TYR A 39 13.58 -9.74 10.38
N ASN A 40 14.52 -8.92 10.86
CA ASN A 40 15.95 -9.17 10.85
C ASN A 40 16.44 -9.59 12.25
N ALA A 41 15.81 -10.63 12.81
CA ALA A 41 16.10 -11.10 14.17
C ALA A 41 17.55 -11.56 14.30
N GLY A 42 18.28 -10.96 15.25
CA GLY A 42 19.71 -11.26 15.47
C GLY A 42 20.64 -10.84 14.32
N GLY A 43 20.16 -10.06 13.35
CA GLY A 43 20.95 -9.65 12.19
C GLY A 43 21.91 -8.49 12.47
N VAL A 44 21.60 -7.64 13.45
CA VAL A 44 22.43 -6.49 13.85
C VAL A 44 22.28 -6.25 15.36
N ASP A 45 23.34 -6.50 16.13
CA ASP A 45 23.33 -6.33 17.59
C ASP A 45 23.02 -4.88 18.02
N ALA A 46 23.51 -3.91 17.24
CA ALA A 46 23.29 -2.49 17.48
C ALA A 46 21.80 -2.10 17.43
N SER A 47 20.96 -2.86 16.73
CA SER A 47 19.52 -2.60 16.64
C SER A 47 18.75 -2.94 17.91
N ALA A 48 19.36 -3.61 18.90
CA ALA A 48 18.71 -4.02 20.16
C ALA A 48 17.35 -4.72 19.96
N GLY A 49 17.22 -5.49 18.88
CA GLY A 49 16.01 -6.26 18.53
C GLY A 49 14.84 -5.44 17.97
N THR A 50 15.00 -4.15 17.66
CA THR A 50 13.91 -3.33 17.08
C THR A 50 13.45 -3.85 15.71
N HIS A 51 14.34 -4.52 14.96
CA HIS A 51 14.03 -5.09 13.65
C HIS A 51 13.57 -6.54 13.69
N ASP A 52 13.43 -7.18 14.85
CA ASP A 52 13.07 -8.60 14.94
C ASP A 52 11.65 -8.90 14.45
N GLY A 53 10.78 -7.87 14.42
CA GLY A 53 9.41 -7.91 13.95
C GLY A 53 9.18 -7.05 12.70
N GLY A 54 7.92 -6.78 12.39
CA GLY A 54 7.49 -5.84 11.33
C GLY A 54 7.67 -4.37 11.73
N GLY A 55 7.38 -3.47 10.79
CA GLY A 55 7.26 -2.04 11.05
C GLY A 55 8.57 -1.23 11.10
N ALA A 56 9.71 -1.86 11.38
CA ALA A 56 11.00 -1.18 11.50
C ALA A 56 11.75 -1.11 10.14
N VAL A 57 12.31 0.05 9.83
CA VAL A 57 13.15 0.29 8.64
C VAL A 57 14.21 1.35 8.93
N ASP A 58 15.43 1.11 8.43
CA ASP A 58 16.50 2.11 8.43
C ASP A 58 16.75 2.64 7.02
N ILE A 59 16.77 3.97 6.92
CA ILE A 59 16.98 4.70 5.66
C ILE A 59 18.38 5.31 5.64
N ASP A 60 19.16 5.02 4.61
CA ASP A 60 20.48 5.61 4.42
C ASP A 60 20.37 7.10 4.06
N VAL A 61 21.03 7.93 4.88
CA VAL A 61 21.12 9.37 4.68
C VAL A 61 22.56 9.89 4.80
N ARG A 62 23.57 9.02 4.64
CA ARG A 62 25.00 9.36 4.75
C ARG A 62 25.39 10.53 3.86
N THR A 63 25.01 10.47 2.59
CA THR A 63 25.36 11.47 1.56
C THR A 63 24.42 12.67 1.53
N LYS A 64 23.36 12.67 2.35
CA LYS A 64 22.38 13.76 2.40
C LYS A 64 22.89 14.92 3.26
N SER A 65 22.56 16.14 2.85
CA SER A 65 22.79 17.35 3.65
C SER A 65 21.94 17.35 4.93
N ALA A 66 22.27 18.21 5.90
CA ALA A 66 21.48 18.34 7.13
C ALA A 66 20.00 18.64 6.86
N ALA A 67 19.71 19.57 5.94
CA ALA A 67 18.34 19.91 5.55
C ALA A 67 17.61 18.72 4.91
N GLN A 68 18.30 17.95 4.06
CA GLN A 68 17.74 16.74 3.45
C GLN A 68 17.44 15.65 4.50
N ARG A 69 18.32 15.47 5.50
CA ARG A 69 18.09 14.52 6.61
C ARG A 69 16.83 14.89 7.40
N VAL A 70 16.67 16.16 7.74
CA VAL A 70 15.46 16.67 8.41
C VAL A 70 14.21 16.44 7.55
N ALA A 71 14.29 16.69 6.23
CA ALA A 71 13.18 16.46 5.32
C ALA A 71 12.77 14.98 5.24
N VAL A 72 13.72 14.05 5.25
CA VAL A 72 13.43 12.60 5.30
C VAL A 72 12.70 12.23 6.58
N VAL A 73 13.19 12.67 7.75
CA VAL A 73 12.51 12.42 9.03
C VAL A 73 11.08 12.98 9.02
N LYS A 74 10.91 14.21 8.53
CA LYS A 74 9.60 14.86 8.44
C LYS A 74 8.64 14.07 7.55
N ALA A 75 9.08 13.64 6.36
CA ALA A 75 8.26 12.87 5.44
C ALA A 75 7.78 11.54 6.05
N LEU A 76 8.66 10.83 6.75
CA LEU A 76 8.33 9.60 7.46
C LEU A 76 7.33 9.85 8.60
N ARG A 77 7.54 10.90 9.40
CA ARG A 77 6.62 11.29 10.47
C ARG A 77 5.22 11.66 9.95
N GLN A 78 5.15 12.34 8.80
CA GLN A 78 3.88 12.74 8.17
C GLN A 78 2.99 11.57 7.78
N VAL A 79 3.57 10.43 7.42
CA VAL A 79 2.80 9.21 7.08
C VAL A 79 2.57 8.29 8.28
N GLY A 80 3.03 8.67 9.48
CA GLY A 80 2.77 7.94 10.72
C GLY A 80 3.91 6.99 11.16
N PHE A 81 5.14 7.19 10.72
CA PHE A 81 6.29 6.57 11.38
C PHE A 81 6.67 7.35 12.66
N ALA A 82 7.04 6.62 13.71
CA ALA A 82 7.93 7.13 14.73
C ALA A 82 9.36 7.11 14.16
N ALA A 83 9.92 8.26 13.82
CA ALA A 83 11.18 8.34 13.08
C ALA A 83 12.18 9.30 13.71
N TRP A 84 13.45 8.90 13.78
CA TRP A 84 14.56 9.68 14.32
C TRP A 84 15.76 9.66 13.38
N LEU A 85 16.46 10.79 13.28
CA LEU A 85 17.80 10.80 12.70
C LEU A 85 18.75 10.16 13.71
N ARG A 86 19.51 9.17 13.27
CA ARG A 86 20.63 8.59 14.02
C ARG A 86 21.93 9.15 13.50
N THR A 87 22.80 9.53 14.42
CA THR A 87 24.11 10.12 14.14
C THR A 87 25.23 9.23 14.66
N PRO A 88 26.44 9.32 14.09
CA PRO A 88 27.61 8.59 14.59
C PRO A 88 27.99 8.92 16.05
N ALA A 89 27.52 10.05 16.61
CA ALA A 89 27.76 10.39 18.00
C ALA A 89 26.88 9.60 18.98
N GLN A 90 25.80 8.98 18.49
CA GLN A 90 24.84 8.23 19.32
C GLN A 90 25.16 6.73 19.40
N GLY A 91 26.13 6.24 18.61
CA GLY A 91 26.50 4.83 18.56
C GLY A 91 27.39 4.51 17.35
N ASN A 92 27.86 3.27 17.26
CA ASN A 92 28.73 2.80 16.18
C ASN A 92 27.93 2.51 14.89
N TRP A 93 27.32 3.54 14.32
CA TRP A 93 26.54 3.47 13.10
C TRP A 93 26.72 4.74 12.25
N PRO A 94 26.56 4.64 10.91
CA PRO A 94 26.56 5.82 10.06
C PRO A 94 25.29 6.65 10.26
N TYR A 95 25.25 7.83 9.63
CA TYR A 95 24.00 8.59 9.50
C TYR A 95 22.91 7.77 8.80
N HIS A 96 21.82 7.51 9.50
CA HIS A 96 20.62 6.85 8.98
C HIS A 96 19.38 7.43 9.67
N VAL A 97 18.20 7.25 9.08
CA VAL A 97 16.93 7.52 9.76
C VAL A 97 16.34 6.20 10.18
N HIS A 98 16.17 6.01 11.49
CA HIS A 98 15.48 4.86 12.07
C HIS A 98 14.00 5.18 12.17
N ALA A 99 13.14 4.34 11.60
CA ALA A 99 11.70 4.56 11.54
C ALA A 99 10.91 3.31 11.89
N ILE A 100 9.86 3.48 12.71
CA ILE A 100 8.94 2.41 13.15
C ILE A 100 7.50 2.77 12.78
N ALA A 101 6.84 1.91 12.02
CA ALA A 101 5.45 2.10 11.60
C ALA A 101 4.51 2.03 12.81
N VAL A 102 3.97 3.19 13.23
CA VAL A 102 3.07 3.25 14.39
C VAL A 102 1.82 2.42 14.10
N GLY A 103 1.44 1.56 15.05
CA GLY A 103 0.25 0.70 14.94
C GLY A 103 0.44 -0.56 14.10
N ASP A 104 1.66 -0.86 13.65
CA ASP A 104 1.96 -2.14 13.02
C ASP A 104 1.70 -3.30 14.00
N LYS A 105 1.12 -4.39 13.49
CA LYS A 105 0.68 -5.54 14.31
C LYS A 105 1.81 -6.52 14.61
N ASP A 106 2.92 -6.41 13.89
CA ASP A 106 4.06 -7.31 13.99
C ASP A 106 5.27 -6.67 14.68
N LEU A 107 5.12 -5.48 15.30
CA LEU A 107 6.22 -4.82 16.00
C LEU A 107 6.91 -5.77 16.98
N SER A 108 8.24 -5.74 17.01
CA SER A 108 8.98 -6.35 18.10
C SER A 108 8.72 -5.59 19.41
N ARG A 109 9.02 -6.24 20.54
CA ARG A 109 8.91 -5.59 21.86
C ARG A 109 9.76 -4.31 21.95
N GLY A 110 10.96 -4.32 21.36
CA GLY A 110 11.85 -3.17 21.31
C GLY A 110 11.24 -2.03 20.47
N ALA A 111 10.71 -2.34 19.30
CA ALA A 111 10.06 -1.35 18.44
C ALA A 111 8.81 -0.74 19.10
N ALA A 112 7.96 -1.56 19.73
CA ALA A 112 6.79 -1.09 20.46
C ALA A 112 7.18 -0.14 21.62
N HIS A 113 8.27 -0.44 22.34
CA HIS A 113 8.80 0.45 23.36
C HIS A 113 9.25 1.80 22.78
N GLN A 114 9.97 1.80 21.66
CA GLN A 114 10.40 3.05 21.02
C GLN A 114 9.23 3.89 20.52
N VAL A 115 8.16 3.28 20.00
CA VAL A 115 6.92 4.00 19.66
C VAL A 115 6.31 4.66 20.89
N ALA A 116 6.27 3.98 22.04
CA ALA A 116 5.79 4.59 23.29
C ALA A 116 6.64 5.78 23.74
N GLU A 117 7.97 5.71 23.57
CA GLU A 117 8.87 6.82 23.86
C GLU A 117 8.71 7.97 22.85
N TYR A 118 8.44 7.68 21.57
CA TYR A 118 8.11 8.68 20.55
C TYR A 118 6.88 9.50 20.95
N HIS A 119 5.81 8.85 21.41
CA HIS A 119 4.61 9.54 21.90
C HIS A 119 4.90 10.44 23.12
N ARG A 120 5.95 10.13 23.89
CA ARG A 120 6.45 10.93 25.02
C ARG A 120 7.49 11.97 24.59
N LYS A 121 7.70 12.18 23.29
CA LYS A 121 8.67 13.11 22.71
C LYS A 121 10.13 12.80 23.11
N ARG A 122 10.47 11.50 23.15
CA ARG A 122 11.81 11.00 23.47
C ARG A 122 12.49 10.36 22.26
N ASN A 123 13.80 10.19 22.34
CA ASN A 123 14.67 9.71 21.25
C ASN A 123 14.61 8.17 21.03
N GLY A 124 13.93 7.41 21.88
CA GLY A 124 13.82 5.96 21.82
C GLY A 124 15.11 5.18 22.14
N LEU A 125 16.19 5.85 22.55
CA LEU A 125 17.45 5.21 22.96
C LEU A 125 17.43 4.87 24.46
N ALA A 126 18.45 4.14 24.91
CA ALA A 126 18.55 3.67 26.29
C ALA A 126 18.61 4.82 27.32
N ASP A 127 19.17 5.96 26.93
CA ASP A 127 19.26 7.19 27.75
C ASP A 127 17.90 7.88 27.95
N ARG A 128 16.89 7.54 27.14
CA ARG A 128 15.55 8.15 27.14
C ARG A 128 15.59 9.67 27.00
N GLY A 129 16.60 10.17 26.31
CA GLY A 129 16.77 11.59 26.05
C GLY A 129 15.61 12.19 25.25
N PRO A 130 15.48 13.52 25.22
CA PRO A 130 14.48 14.20 24.40
C PRO A 130 14.67 13.88 22.91
N ASP A 131 13.57 13.82 22.16
CA ASP A 131 13.60 13.76 20.70
C ASP A 131 14.20 15.07 20.13
N ASP A 132 15.27 14.94 19.36
CA ASP A 132 16.02 16.03 18.71
C ASP A 132 15.63 16.24 17.24
N GLY A 133 14.65 15.49 16.73
CA GLY A 133 14.13 15.60 15.37
C GLY A 133 13.18 16.79 15.14
N PRO A 134 12.71 16.99 13.90
CA PRO A 134 11.73 18.02 13.59
C PRO A 134 10.43 17.81 14.40
N PRO A 135 9.95 18.81 15.16
CA PRO A 135 8.81 18.63 16.06
C PRO A 135 7.51 18.36 15.31
N GLY A 136 6.59 17.63 15.95
CA GLY A 136 5.25 17.37 15.46
C GLY A 136 5.01 15.91 15.06
N TYR A 137 3.77 15.60 14.66
CA TYR A 137 3.33 14.27 14.22
C TYR A 137 3.47 13.13 15.24
N TYR A 138 3.67 13.46 16.53
CA TYR A 138 3.73 12.48 17.61
C TYR A 138 2.46 11.64 17.77
N GLY A 139 1.30 12.14 17.31
CA GLY A 139 0.04 11.39 17.27
C GLY A 139 -0.39 10.96 15.86
N MET A 140 0.47 11.16 14.85
CA MET A 140 0.14 10.77 13.48
C MET A 140 0.22 9.25 13.34
N THR A 141 -0.76 8.67 12.65
CA THR A 141 -0.80 7.26 12.31
C THR A 141 -1.02 7.09 10.81
N TRP A 142 -0.73 5.90 10.29
CA TRP A 142 -1.02 5.59 8.90
C TRP A 142 -2.51 5.75 8.58
N GLU A 143 -3.39 5.37 9.51
CA GLU A 143 -4.84 5.47 9.37
C GLU A 143 -5.28 6.94 9.25
N LEU A 144 -4.70 7.84 10.06
CA LEU A 144 -4.97 9.27 9.95
C LEU A 144 -4.44 9.85 8.63
N TYR A 145 -3.25 9.41 8.20
CA TYR A 145 -2.69 9.82 6.91
C TYR A 145 -3.59 9.38 5.76
N LEU A 146 -4.02 8.11 5.71
CA LEU A 146 -4.93 7.59 4.69
C LEU A 146 -6.30 8.26 4.71
N LYS A 147 -6.80 8.65 5.88
CA LYS A 147 -8.05 9.41 5.97
C LYS A 147 -7.93 10.78 5.29
N ALA A 148 -6.79 11.46 5.46
CA ALA A 148 -6.52 12.76 4.85
C ALA A 148 -6.07 12.65 3.37
N HIS A 149 -5.42 11.55 3.02
CA HIS A 149 -4.90 11.24 1.69
C HIS A 149 -5.44 9.87 1.28
N PRO A 150 -6.75 9.76 1.00
CA PRO A 150 -7.32 8.50 0.55
C PRO A 150 -6.48 8.05 -0.66
N PRO A 151 -6.07 6.75 -0.71
CA PRO A 151 -5.40 6.24 -1.89
C PRO A 151 -6.26 6.66 -3.07
N LYS A 152 -5.63 7.21 -4.12
CA LYS A 152 -6.34 7.38 -5.39
C LYS A 152 -6.97 6.02 -5.66
N GLU A 153 -8.30 5.96 -5.69
CA GLU A 153 -9.00 4.71 -6.01
C GLU A 153 -8.27 4.13 -7.20
N PRO A 154 -7.94 2.82 -7.20
CA PRO A 154 -7.20 2.25 -8.31
C PRO A 154 -7.90 2.74 -9.56
N VAL A 155 -7.18 3.55 -10.36
CA VAL A 155 -7.72 3.94 -11.66
C VAL A 155 -8.03 2.60 -12.28
N PRO A 156 -9.32 2.28 -12.51
CA PRO A 156 -9.67 0.98 -13.06
C PRO A 156 -8.78 0.78 -14.26
N ASP A 157 -8.03 -0.32 -14.27
CA ASP A 157 -7.16 -0.66 -15.38
C ASP A 157 -7.99 -0.41 -16.63
N SER A 158 -7.58 0.61 -17.41
CA SER A 158 -8.32 0.96 -18.60
C SER A 158 -8.15 -0.13 -19.65
N THR A 159 -7.34 -1.16 -19.38
CA THR A 159 -7.20 -2.35 -20.19
C THR A 159 -8.26 -3.40 -19.86
N ILE A 160 -8.99 -3.85 -20.88
CA ILE A 160 -9.92 -4.97 -20.80
C ILE A 160 -9.42 -6.06 -21.76
N SER A 161 -9.12 -7.25 -21.24
CA SER A 161 -8.80 -8.43 -22.06
C SER A 161 -10.07 -9.17 -22.46
N LEU A 162 -10.21 -9.51 -23.75
CA LEU A 162 -11.32 -10.31 -24.24
C LEU A 162 -11.24 -11.75 -23.70
N ALA A 163 -10.05 -12.36 -23.72
CA ALA A 163 -9.83 -13.67 -23.10
C ALA A 163 -10.20 -13.67 -21.61
N ALA A 164 -9.90 -12.59 -20.88
CA ALA A 164 -10.29 -12.47 -19.48
C ALA A 164 -11.81 -12.45 -19.29
N MET A 165 -12.52 -11.68 -20.11
CA MET A 165 -13.98 -11.57 -19.98
C MET A 165 -14.69 -12.87 -20.40
N GLU A 166 -14.12 -13.63 -21.34
CA GLU A 166 -14.61 -14.96 -21.68
C GLU A 166 -14.36 -15.97 -20.56
N TYR A 167 -13.18 -15.93 -19.94
CA TYR A 167 -12.87 -16.77 -18.77
C TYR A 167 -13.81 -16.46 -17.59
N ALA A 168 -14.02 -15.16 -17.32
CA ALA A 168 -14.93 -14.64 -16.30
C ALA A 168 -16.37 -15.13 -16.44
N ARG A 169 -16.82 -15.37 -17.67
CA ARG A 169 -18.17 -15.82 -18.01
C ARG A 169 -18.48 -17.22 -17.47
N THR A 170 -17.47 -18.06 -17.32
CA THR A 170 -17.63 -19.50 -17.06
C THR A 170 -16.88 -20.00 -15.82
N HIS A 171 -16.00 -19.19 -15.21
CA HIS A 171 -15.16 -19.62 -14.10
C HIS A 171 -15.36 -18.76 -12.85
N ASP A 172 -15.45 -19.43 -11.69
CA ASP A 172 -15.54 -18.75 -10.40
C ASP A 172 -14.17 -18.36 -9.83
N ALA A 173 -13.17 -19.22 -10.06
CA ALA A 173 -11.80 -19.01 -9.63
C ALA A 173 -11.09 -18.05 -10.60
N MET A 174 -11.40 -16.76 -10.46
CA MET A 174 -10.74 -15.66 -11.16
C MET A 174 -9.34 -15.40 -10.60
N THR A 175 -8.40 -16.28 -10.97
CA THR A 175 -7.02 -16.30 -10.46
C THR A 175 -6.08 -15.31 -11.14
N GLY A 176 -6.59 -14.46 -12.04
CA GLY A 176 -5.79 -13.47 -12.79
C GLY A 176 -5.15 -14.01 -14.07
N VAL A 177 -5.41 -15.27 -14.42
CA VAL A 177 -5.04 -15.86 -15.72
C VAL A 177 -5.69 -15.05 -16.85
N TRP A 178 -4.90 -14.66 -17.86
CA TRP A 178 -5.30 -13.76 -18.96
C TRP A 178 -5.82 -12.37 -18.54
N GLY A 179 -5.64 -11.96 -17.28
CA GLY A 179 -6.21 -10.71 -16.76
C GLY A 179 -7.64 -10.82 -16.19
N ALA A 180 -8.16 -12.04 -16.03
CA ALA A 180 -9.45 -12.30 -15.38
C ALA A 180 -9.32 -12.34 -13.84
N ASP A 181 -8.87 -11.24 -13.24
CA ASP A 181 -8.94 -11.09 -11.78
C ASP A 181 -10.21 -10.33 -11.37
N ARG A 182 -10.77 -10.71 -10.21
CA ARG A 182 -12.04 -10.13 -9.71
C ARG A 182 -11.94 -8.63 -9.53
N ALA A 183 -10.81 -8.13 -9.01
CA ALA A 183 -10.65 -6.72 -8.75
C ALA A 183 -10.63 -5.90 -10.05
N ARG A 184 -9.97 -6.38 -11.11
CA ARG A 184 -10.02 -5.74 -12.44
C ARG A 184 -11.42 -5.74 -13.02
N VAL A 185 -12.10 -6.88 -12.98
CA VAL A 185 -13.47 -7.01 -13.51
C VAL A 185 -14.44 -6.07 -12.80
N ILE A 186 -14.33 -5.97 -11.47
CA ILE A 186 -15.10 -5.03 -10.66
C ILE A 186 -14.77 -3.59 -11.04
N ALA A 187 -13.48 -3.26 -11.14
CA ALA A 187 -13.02 -1.89 -11.29
C ALA A 187 -13.54 -1.26 -12.60
N TRP A 188 -13.47 -1.97 -13.73
CA TRP A 188 -14.01 -1.43 -14.99
C TRP A 188 -15.55 -1.35 -14.97
N ALA A 189 -16.23 -2.37 -14.43
CA ALA A 189 -17.70 -2.42 -14.43
C ALA A 189 -18.32 -1.32 -13.56
N ALA A 190 -17.66 -0.95 -12.47
CA ALA A 190 -18.07 0.10 -11.55
C ALA A 190 -17.53 1.50 -11.90
N HIS A 191 -16.75 1.64 -12.97
CA HIS A 191 -16.13 2.93 -13.31
C HIS A 191 -17.22 4.00 -13.54
N PRO A 192 -17.01 5.24 -13.05
CA PRO A 192 -17.91 6.38 -13.31
C PRO A 192 -18.32 6.61 -14.78
N ARG A 193 -17.47 6.23 -15.75
CA ARG A 193 -17.76 6.35 -17.19
C ARG A 193 -18.70 5.24 -17.69
N VAL A 194 -18.71 4.09 -17.03
CA VAL A 194 -19.65 2.99 -17.27
C VAL A 194 -20.94 3.25 -16.51
N GLY A 195 -20.85 3.57 -15.21
CA GLY A 195 -21.94 4.11 -14.39
C GLY A 195 -23.15 3.16 -14.20
N ALA A 196 -23.07 1.91 -14.64
CA ALA A 196 -24.19 0.98 -14.69
C ALA A 196 -24.35 0.12 -13.42
N ILE A 197 -23.31 0.06 -12.58
CA ILE A 197 -23.21 -0.85 -11.42
C ILE A 197 -22.92 -0.02 -10.17
N THR A 198 -23.64 -0.30 -9.08
CA THR A 198 -23.40 0.35 -7.79
C THR A 198 -22.35 -0.41 -6.97
N LYS A 199 -21.78 0.25 -5.95
CA LYS A 199 -20.78 -0.39 -5.06
C LYS A 199 -21.31 -1.69 -4.41
N ALA A 200 -22.58 -1.74 -4.04
CA ALA A 200 -23.22 -2.94 -3.45
C ALA A 200 -23.30 -4.11 -4.44
N GLU A 201 -23.24 -3.82 -5.74
CA GLU A 201 -23.39 -4.79 -6.83
C GLU A 201 -22.05 -5.21 -7.42
N THR A 202 -20.94 -4.79 -6.82
CA THR A 202 -19.58 -5.23 -7.22
C THR A 202 -19.21 -6.60 -6.66
N VAL A 203 -20.00 -7.12 -5.73
CA VAL A 203 -19.79 -8.41 -5.10
C VAL A 203 -21.05 -9.28 -5.22
N PRO A 204 -20.90 -10.60 -5.44
CA PRO A 204 -22.03 -11.52 -5.48
C PRO A 204 -22.69 -11.58 -4.10
N ALA A 205 -24.02 -11.72 -4.10
CA ALA A 205 -24.73 -12.11 -2.90
C ALA A 205 -24.25 -13.48 -2.40
N ALA A 206 -24.42 -13.74 -1.11
CA ALA A 206 -24.06 -15.02 -0.51
C ALA A 206 -24.67 -16.20 -1.29
N GLY A 207 -23.86 -17.20 -1.60
CA GLY A 207 -24.27 -18.39 -2.35
C GLY A 207 -24.40 -18.20 -3.87
N VAL A 208 -24.17 -17.00 -4.41
CA VAL A 208 -24.20 -16.77 -5.86
C VAL A 208 -22.81 -17.02 -6.45
N PRO A 209 -22.67 -17.97 -7.41
CA PRO A 209 -21.43 -18.15 -8.15
C PRO A 209 -20.98 -16.86 -8.84
N TRP A 210 -19.67 -16.65 -8.85
CA TRP A 210 -19.09 -15.43 -9.38
C TRP A 210 -19.37 -15.25 -10.87
N HIS A 211 -19.25 -16.32 -11.67
CA HIS A 211 -19.51 -16.24 -13.11
C HIS A 211 -20.96 -15.85 -13.43
N LEU A 212 -21.95 -16.31 -12.64
CA LEU A 212 -23.34 -15.89 -12.78
C LEU A 212 -23.55 -14.43 -12.39
N HIS A 213 -22.89 -13.99 -11.31
CA HIS A 213 -22.91 -12.59 -10.92
C HIS A 213 -22.29 -11.70 -12.00
N PHE A 214 -21.17 -12.11 -12.59
CA PHE A 214 -20.54 -11.41 -13.70
C PHE A 214 -21.46 -11.29 -14.91
N GLN A 215 -22.13 -12.37 -15.34
CA GLN A 215 -23.11 -12.29 -16.42
C GLN A 215 -24.25 -11.31 -16.11
N ARG A 216 -24.72 -11.23 -14.84
CA ARG A 216 -25.72 -10.23 -14.42
C ARG A 216 -25.18 -8.80 -14.53
N VAL A 217 -23.94 -8.56 -14.10
CA VAL A 217 -23.26 -7.27 -14.25
C VAL A 217 -23.20 -6.86 -15.73
N ILE A 218 -22.81 -7.77 -16.62
CA ILE A 218 -22.78 -7.49 -18.07
C ILE A 218 -24.16 -7.16 -18.61
N ARG A 219 -25.22 -7.89 -18.21
CA ARG A 219 -26.60 -7.59 -18.63
C ARG A 219 -27.00 -6.17 -18.22
N LYS A 220 -26.63 -5.72 -17.02
CA LYS A 220 -26.92 -4.34 -16.58
C LYS A 220 -26.17 -3.30 -17.42
N VAL A 221 -24.91 -3.55 -17.75
CA VAL A 221 -24.14 -2.69 -18.66
C VAL A 221 -24.81 -2.64 -20.04
N GLN A 222 -25.20 -3.80 -20.60
CA GLN A 222 -25.90 -3.87 -21.89
C GLN A 222 -27.23 -3.10 -21.86
N LEU A 223 -28.04 -3.27 -20.81
CA LEU A 223 -29.27 -2.52 -20.62
C LEU A 223 -29.02 -1.01 -20.52
N HIS A 224 -28.03 -0.59 -19.72
CA HIS A 224 -27.66 0.81 -19.56
C HIS A 224 -27.29 1.47 -20.88
N PHE A 225 -26.54 0.77 -21.73
CA PHE A 225 -26.10 1.25 -23.04
C PHE A 225 -27.02 0.87 -24.20
N LYS A 226 -28.22 0.32 -23.92
CA LYS A 226 -29.22 -0.10 -24.93
C LYS A 226 -28.64 -1.07 -25.98
N LEU A 227 -27.84 -2.02 -25.54
CA LEU A 227 -27.26 -3.09 -26.36
C LEU A 227 -28.10 -4.37 -26.26
N GLU A 228 -27.83 -5.34 -27.14
CA GLU A 228 -28.38 -6.70 -27.00
C GLU A 228 -27.99 -7.30 -25.64
N VAL A 229 -28.99 -7.83 -24.92
CA VAL A 229 -28.84 -8.31 -23.54
C VAL A 229 -28.49 -9.80 -23.53
N THR A 230 -27.22 -10.11 -23.76
CA THR A 230 -26.72 -11.50 -23.80
C THR A 230 -26.11 -11.94 -22.46
N GLY A 231 -25.65 -11.00 -21.63
CA GLY A 231 -24.79 -11.28 -20.47
C GLY A 231 -23.37 -11.70 -20.82
N ILE A 232 -22.99 -11.56 -22.09
CA ILE A 232 -21.66 -11.86 -22.62
C ILE A 232 -20.96 -10.55 -22.92
N PHE A 233 -19.68 -10.44 -22.53
CA PHE A 233 -18.85 -9.31 -22.95
C PHE A 233 -18.50 -9.47 -24.43
N ASN A 234 -19.37 -8.94 -25.30
CA ASN A 234 -19.23 -9.04 -26.75
C ASN A 234 -18.58 -7.80 -27.36
N THR A 235 -18.43 -7.79 -28.69
CA THR A 235 -17.85 -6.68 -29.45
C THR A 235 -18.61 -5.35 -29.24
N ALA A 236 -19.93 -5.40 -29.01
CA ALA A 236 -20.72 -4.20 -28.73
C ALA A 236 -20.34 -3.58 -27.37
N VAL A 237 -20.26 -4.38 -26.30
CA VAL A 237 -19.80 -3.92 -24.98
C VAL A 237 -18.37 -3.40 -25.08
N ALA A 238 -17.47 -4.13 -25.74
CA ALA A 238 -16.10 -3.71 -25.98
C ALA A 238 -16.02 -2.36 -26.71
N GLY A 239 -16.89 -2.14 -27.71
CA GLY A 239 -16.99 -0.88 -28.44
C GLY A 239 -17.40 0.30 -27.56
N VAL A 240 -18.34 0.10 -26.61
CA VAL A 240 -18.68 1.13 -25.62
C VAL A 240 -17.49 1.47 -24.75
N MET A 241 -16.80 0.46 -24.23
CA MET A 241 -15.64 0.68 -23.37
C MET A 241 -14.54 1.45 -24.12
N LYS A 242 -14.26 1.13 -25.40
CA LYS A 242 -13.31 1.91 -26.21
C LYS A 242 -13.67 3.40 -26.26
N ARG A 243 -14.95 3.75 -26.43
CA ARG A 243 -15.40 5.16 -26.46
C ARG A 243 -15.12 5.91 -25.16
N TYR A 244 -15.06 5.20 -24.03
CA TYR A 244 -14.74 5.77 -22.73
C TYR A 244 -13.25 5.70 -22.36
N GLY A 245 -12.38 5.46 -23.35
CA GLY A 245 -10.93 5.48 -23.18
C GLY A 245 -10.33 4.18 -22.65
N TYR A 246 -11.09 3.08 -22.72
CA TYR A 246 -10.55 1.77 -22.40
C TYR A 246 -9.80 1.16 -23.59
N LYS A 247 -8.64 0.58 -23.32
CA LYS A 247 -7.86 -0.24 -24.24
C LYS A 247 -8.40 -1.67 -24.22
N ILE A 248 -8.91 -2.15 -25.36
CA ILE A 248 -9.30 -3.56 -25.48
C ILE A 248 -8.11 -4.34 -26.04
N VAL A 249 -7.72 -5.41 -25.34
CA VAL A 249 -6.67 -6.34 -25.79
C VAL A 249 -7.28 -7.71 -26.04
N ALA A 250 -6.71 -8.44 -27.00
CA ALA A 250 -7.10 -9.82 -27.27
C ALA A 250 -6.72 -10.72 -26.09
#